data_AF-R0I361-F1
#
_entry.id   AF-R0I361-F1
#
_cell.length_a   1.000
_cell.length_b   1.000
_cell.length_c   1.000
_cell.angle_alpha   90.00
_cell.angle_beta   90.00
_cell.angle_gamma   90.00
#
_symmetry.space_group_name_H-M   'P 1'
#
loop_
_entity.id
_entity.type
_entity.pdbx_description
1 polymer ?
#
loop_
_entity_poly.entity_id
_entity_poly.type
_entity_poly.pdbx_seq_one_letter_code
_entity_poly.pdbx_strand_id
1 'polypeptide(L)'
;VHMASSSSSSSAQSRISNLQNHLSPLEANNKVGIQVFVTGGIGGVHRHANHTMDISSDLTALGRTPIAVISAGVKSILDIPKTLEYLETQEVFVAAYNSDEFPAFFTEKSGCKAPSRVDSPEDCARVIGKEQNVTGNAETPFLLARVNELTGGTSLAANIALVKNNALIGSQIAVALSQLM
;
A
#
# COMPACT_ATOMS: atom_id res chain seq x y z
N VAL A 1 -35.53 30.66 -40.49
CA VAL A 1 -34.13 30.22 -40.68
C VAL A 1 -33.44 30.43 -39.32
N HIS A 2 -33.43 29.40 -38.46
CA HIS A 2 -32.21 28.66 -38.03
C HIS A 2 -31.10 29.62 -37.54
N MET A 3 -30.63 29.58 -36.30
CA MET A 3 -30.09 28.41 -35.59
C MET A 3 -30.20 28.55 -34.06
N ALA A 4 -30.59 27.45 -33.41
CA ALA A 4 -30.20 27.13 -32.04
C ALA A 4 -29.02 26.14 -32.12
N SER A 5 -27.89 26.50 -31.50
CA SER A 5 -26.73 25.64 -31.20
C SER A 5 -25.79 26.47 -30.34
N SER A 6 -25.25 26.07 -29.19
CA SER A 6 -25.03 24.74 -28.61
C SER A 6 -24.58 24.96 -27.16
N SER A 7 -25.32 24.46 -26.18
CA SER A 7 -24.99 24.56 -24.74
C SER A 7 -24.92 23.17 -24.06
N SER A 8 -24.31 22.19 -24.73
CA SER A 8 -24.30 20.80 -24.25
C SER A 8 -22.93 20.24 -23.82
N SER A 9 -21.85 21.05 -23.74
CA SER A 9 -20.53 20.54 -23.35
C SER A 9 -20.13 20.80 -21.88
N SER A 10 -20.79 21.69 -21.14
CA SER A 10 -20.37 22.02 -19.76
C SER A 10 -20.92 21.09 -18.67
N SER A 11 -22.05 20.41 -18.92
CA SER A 11 -22.70 19.56 -17.91
C SER A 11 -22.04 18.19 -17.73
N ALA A 12 -21.42 17.65 -18.79
CA ALA A 12 -20.67 16.38 -18.71
C ALA A 12 -19.30 16.57 -18.05
N GLN A 13 -18.57 17.66 -18.37
CA GLN A 13 -17.30 17.99 -17.72
C GLN A 13 -17.47 18.38 -16.24
N SER A 14 -18.54 19.12 -15.91
CA SER A 14 -18.88 19.47 -14.53
C SER A 14 -19.33 18.25 -13.69
N ARG A 15 -19.89 17.21 -14.32
CA ARG A 15 -20.24 15.95 -13.64
C ARG A 15 -19.03 15.06 -13.39
N ILE A 16 -17.99 15.13 -14.22
CA ILE A 16 -16.74 14.39 -14.02
C ILE A 16 -15.90 15.03 -12.90
N SER A 17 -15.91 16.37 -12.77
CA SER A 17 -15.21 17.06 -11.67
C SER A 17 -15.86 16.83 -10.30
N ASN A 18 -17.16 16.56 -10.25
CA ASN A 18 -17.90 16.32 -9.00
C ASN A 18 -17.87 14.86 -8.51
N LEU A 19 -17.16 13.96 -9.21
CA LEU A 19 -16.94 12.57 -8.78
C LEU A 19 -15.61 12.37 -8.01
N GLN A 20 -14.90 13.44 -7.68
CA GLN A 20 -13.64 13.43 -6.93
C GLN A 20 -13.84 13.34 -5.40
N ASN A 21 -14.74 12.48 -4.92
CA ASN A 21 -14.68 12.00 -3.53
C ASN A 21 -13.59 10.93 -3.46
N HIS A 22 -12.34 11.38 -3.40
CA HIS A 22 -11.17 10.53 -3.48
C HIS A 22 -10.95 9.77 -2.15
N LEU A 23 -11.26 8.47 -2.10
CA LEU A 23 -10.75 7.57 -1.04
C LEU A 23 -9.48 6.90 -1.56
N SER A 24 -8.44 6.75 -0.75
CA SER A 24 -7.29 5.90 -1.12
C SER A 24 -7.75 4.43 -1.28
N PRO A 25 -7.07 3.57 -2.07
CA PRO A 25 -7.45 2.16 -2.17
C PRO A 25 -7.51 1.45 -0.81
N LEU A 26 -6.67 1.86 0.14
CA LEU A 26 -6.65 1.37 1.52
C LEU A 26 -7.91 1.79 2.30
N GLU A 27 -8.32 3.05 2.20
CA GLU A 27 -9.52 3.57 2.87
C GLU A 27 -10.82 3.01 2.26
N ALA A 28 -10.86 2.86 0.93
CA ALA A 28 -11.98 2.24 0.23
C ALA A 28 -12.16 0.77 0.67
N ASN A 29 -11.06 0.05 0.88
CA ASN A 29 -11.07 -1.32 1.42
C ASN A 29 -11.67 -1.35 2.84
N ASN A 30 -11.19 -0.47 3.72
CA ASN A 30 -11.59 -0.47 5.13
C ASN A 30 -13.08 -0.15 5.32
N LYS A 31 -13.64 0.78 4.52
CA LYS A 31 -15.09 1.08 4.56
C LYS A 31 -15.99 -0.10 4.14
N VAL A 32 -15.42 -1.12 3.49
CA VAL A 32 -16.11 -2.35 3.09
C VAL A 32 -15.78 -3.51 4.05
N GLY A 33 -15.07 -3.25 5.15
CA GLY A 33 -14.63 -4.27 6.11
C GLY A 33 -13.47 -5.13 5.60
N ILE A 34 -12.77 -4.68 4.54
CA ILE A 34 -11.66 -5.41 3.95
C ILE A 34 -10.37 -5.02 4.66
N GLN A 35 -9.89 -5.95 5.48
CA GLN A 35 -8.77 -5.74 6.41
C GLN A 35 -7.40 -6.03 5.79
N VAL A 36 -7.36 -6.57 4.56
CA VAL A 36 -6.14 -6.94 3.86
C VAL A 36 -6.11 -6.26 2.49
N PHE A 37 -5.06 -5.50 2.22
CA PHE A 37 -4.76 -4.91 0.93
C PHE A 37 -3.44 -5.46 0.38
N VAL A 38 -3.40 -5.74 -0.92
CA VAL A 38 -2.24 -6.31 -1.59
C VAL A 38 -1.70 -5.32 -2.60
N THR A 39 -0.38 -5.10 -2.58
CA THR A 39 0.32 -4.32 -3.60
C THR A 39 1.67 -4.96 -3.92
N GLY A 40 2.32 -4.49 -4.98
CA GLY A 40 3.68 -4.94 -5.28
C GLY A 40 4.67 -4.46 -4.21
N GLY A 41 4.72 -3.16 -3.97
CA GLY A 41 5.62 -2.52 -3.02
C GLY A 41 5.07 -1.15 -2.62
N ILE A 42 5.19 -0.81 -1.35
CA ILE A 42 4.70 0.47 -0.82
C ILE A 42 5.63 1.63 -1.22
N GLY A 43 5.16 2.87 -1.08
CA GLY A 43 6.03 4.05 -1.03
C GLY A 43 6.98 4.01 0.18
N GLY A 44 7.79 5.05 0.34
CA GLY A 44 8.72 5.14 1.45
C GLY A 44 9.50 6.44 1.47
N VAL A 45 10.57 6.46 2.25
CA VAL A 45 11.50 7.58 2.33
C VAL A 45 12.47 7.50 1.15
N HIS A 46 12.66 8.61 0.44
CA HIS A 46 13.62 8.67 -0.67
C HIS A 46 15.05 8.81 -0.13
N ARG A 47 16.04 8.29 -0.86
CA ARG A 47 17.46 8.23 -0.41
C ARG A 47 18.06 9.60 -0.02
N HIS A 48 17.58 10.69 -0.59
CA HIS A 48 18.02 12.07 -0.32
C HIS A 48 17.04 12.89 0.54
N ALA A 49 16.10 12.23 1.23
CA ALA A 49 15.05 12.91 2.00
C ALA A 49 15.57 13.81 3.13
N ASN A 50 16.81 13.63 3.60
CA ASN A 50 17.45 14.53 4.56
C ASN A 50 17.64 15.97 4.02
N HIS A 51 17.58 16.16 2.70
CA HIS A 51 17.61 17.47 2.06
C HIS A 51 16.30 17.84 1.38
N THR A 52 15.56 16.85 0.85
CA THR A 52 14.36 17.09 0.04
C THR A 52 13.06 16.95 0.81
N MET A 53 13.08 16.32 1.99
CA MET A 53 11.88 15.89 2.73
C MET A 53 10.91 15.07 1.88
N ASP A 54 11.42 14.38 0.85
CA ASP A 54 10.63 13.56 -0.08
C ASP A 54 10.30 12.22 0.58
N ILE A 55 9.15 12.20 1.25
CA ILE A 55 8.60 11.08 2.00
C ILE A 55 7.20 10.79 1.46
N SER A 56 6.95 9.53 1.10
CA SER A 56 5.64 9.10 0.61
C SER A 56 4.56 9.23 1.68
N SER A 57 3.41 9.80 1.31
CA SER A 57 2.21 9.86 2.13
C SER A 57 1.64 8.48 2.51
N ASP A 58 2.02 7.42 1.78
CA ASP A 58 1.68 6.03 2.10
C ASP A 58 2.05 5.68 3.55
N LEU A 59 3.21 6.14 4.03
CA LEU A 59 3.70 5.80 5.37
C LEU A 59 2.84 6.41 6.48
N THR A 60 2.42 7.67 6.30
CA THR A 60 1.51 8.34 7.24
C THR A 60 0.12 7.72 7.23
N ALA A 61 -0.36 7.29 6.05
CA ALA A 61 -1.66 6.62 5.93
C ALA A 61 -1.69 5.27 6.67
N LEU A 62 -0.59 4.51 6.61
CA LEU A 62 -0.44 3.24 7.32
C LEU A 62 -0.55 3.39 8.84
N GLY A 63 -0.01 4.47 9.43
CA GLY A 63 -0.11 4.72 10.88
C GLY A 63 -1.49 5.14 11.37
N ARG A 64 -2.43 5.43 10.45
CA ARG A 64 -3.75 5.99 10.79
C ARG A 64 -4.92 5.14 10.32
N THR A 65 -4.65 4.19 9.42
CA THR A 65 -5.69 3.35 8.82
C THR A 65 -5.54 1.94 9.36
N PRO A 66 -6.58 1.36 9.98
CA PRO A 66 -6.53 0.01 10.52
C PRO A 66 -6.62 -1.02 9.38
N ILE A 67 -5.56 -1.14 8.57
CA ILE A 67 -5.48 -2.03 7.42
C ILE A 67 -4.13 -2.76 7.36
N ALA A 68 -4.16 -4.05 7.06
CA ALA A 68 -2.95 -4.81 6.78
C ALA A 68 -2.56 -4.66 5.30
N VAL A 69 -1.32 -4.26 5.03
CA VAL A 69 -0.79 -4.16 3.66
C VAL A 69 0.24 -5.24 3.41
N ILE A 70 -0.05 -6.13 2.46
CA ILE A 70 0.84 -7.20 2.01
C ILE A 70 1.59 -6.73 0.77
N SER A 71 2.92 -6.71 0.87
CA SER A 71 3.80 -6.23 -0.20
C SER A 71 5.18 -6.90 -0.15
N ALA A 72 5.98 -6.72 -1.19
CA ALA A 72 7.39 -7.15 -1.22
C ALA A 72 8.32 -6.06 -0.61
N GLY A 73 7.84 -5.34 0.42
CA GLY A 73 8.56 -4.23 1.03
C GLY A 73 8.36 -2.91 0.29
N VAL A 74 9.38 -2.05 0.31
CA VAL A 74 9.35 -0.72 -0.33
C VAL A 74 9.94 -0.80 -1.75
N LYS A 75 9.45 0.03 -2.68
CA LYS A 75 10.01 0.11 -4.04
C LYS A 75 11.53 0.28 -4.01
N SER A 76 12.28 -0.42 -4.88
CA SER A 76 13.74 -0.53 -4.82
C SER A 76 14.53 0.79 -4.89
N ILE A 77 13.90 1.88 -5.34
CA ILE A 77 14.50 3.22 -5.42
C ILE A 77 14.62 3.92 -4.05
N LEU A 78 13.94 3.40 -3.03
CA LEU A 78 13.77 4.04 -1.73
C LEU A 78 14.91 3.70 -0.76
N ASP A 79 14.87 4.34 0.41
CA ASP A 79 15.79 4.18 1.53
C ASP A 79 15.12 3.28 2.58
N ILE A 80 15.52 2.01 2.64
CA ILE A 80 14.89 1.03 3.53
C ILE A 80 15.10 1.38 5.00
N PRO A 81 16.32 1.65 5.49
CA PRO A 81 16.53 2.03 6.89
C PRO A 81 15.67 3.21 7.32
N LYS A 82 15.67 4.32 6.56
CA LYS A 82 14.85 5.48 6.92
C LYS A 82 13.35 5.22 6.84
N THR A 83 12.93 4.34 5.93
CA THR A 83 11.51 3.97 5.85
C THR A 83 11.07 3.17 7.06
N LEU A 84 11.90 2.24 7.55
CA LEU A 84 11.61 1.47 8.76
C LEU A 84 11.55 2.37 10.00
N GLU A 85 12.49 3.30 10.16
CA GLU A 85 12.47 4.30 11.25
C GLU A 85 11.21 5.17 11.21
N TYR A 86 10.77 5.58 10.01
CA TYR A 86 9.56 6.36 9.86
C TYR A 86 8.31 5.54 10.21
N LEU A 87 8.24 4.28 9.77
CA LEU A 87 7.13 3.38 10.11
C LEU A 87 7.05 3.11 11.62
N GLU A 88 8.19 2.92 12.28
CA GLU A 88 8.27 2.80 13.74
C GLU A 88 7.74 4.07 14.42
N THR A 89 8.13 5.26 13.93
CA THR A 89 7.61 6.54 14.44
C THR A 89 6.10 6.69 14.25
N GLN A 90 5.53 6.08 13.20
CA GLN A 90 4.09 6.05 12.95
C GLN A 90 3.38 4.91 13.68
N GLU A 91 4.08 4.18 14.57
CA GLU A 91 3.57 3.03 15.31
C GLU A 91 3.00 1.93 14.39
N VAL A 92 3.52 1.84 13.16
CA VAL A 92 3.12 0.82 12.20
C VAL A 92 3.84 -0.48 12.54
N PHE A 93 3.07 -1.53 12.86
CA PHE A 93 3.63 -2.86 13.00
C PHE A 93 4.13 -3.38 11.65
N VAL A 94 5.40 -3.78 11.60
CA VAL A 94 6.06 -4.29 10.39
C VAL A 94 6.63 -5.68 10.66
N ALA A 95 6.22 -6.66 9.85
CA ALA A 95 6.80 -8.00 9.87
C ALA A 95 7.15 -8.50 8.47
N ALA A 96 8.25 -9.26 8.38
CA ALA A 96 8.59 -10.03 7.19
C ALA A 96 7.98 -11.44 7.28
N TYR A 97 7.49 -11.93 6.13
CA TYR A 97 6.91 -13.26 6.01
C TYR A 97 8.01 -14.28 5.69
N ASN A 98 8.22 -15.25 6.59
CA ASN A 98 9.18 -16.34 6.46
C ASN A 98 10.63 -15.87 6.20
N SER A 99 11.01 -14.73 6.77
CA SER A 99 12.32 -14.11 6.60
C SER A 99 12.69 -13.28 7.83
N ASP A 100 13.96 -13.26 8.19
CA ASP A 100 14.51 -12.35 9.21
C ASP A 100 14.93 -10.99 8.61
N GLU A 101 14.86 -10.87 7.28
CA GLU A 101 15.33 -9.73 6.50
C GLU A 101 14.15 -9.03 5.81
N PHE A 102 14.16 -7.69 5.83
CA PHE A 102 13.15 -6.89 5.17
C PHE A 102 13.35 -6.94 3.65
N PRO A 103 12.31 -7.21 2.84
CA PRO A 103 12.47 -7.35 1.40
C PRO A 103 12.70 -5.99 0.69
N ALA A 104 13.52 -5.98 -0.36
CA ALA A 104 13.85 -4.81 -1.18
C ALA A 104 13.11 -4.79 -2.53
N PHE A 105 11.85 -5.20 -2.54
CA PHE A 105 10.98 -5.33 -3.71
C PHE A 105 11.44 -6.42 -4.69
N PHE A 106 12.37 -6.13 -5.61
CA PHE A 106 12.86 -7.13 -6.56
C PHE A 106 13.90 -8.09 -5.96
N THR A 107 14.48 -7.75 -4.82
CA THR A 107 15.50 -8.56 -4.15
C THR A 107 15.01 -8.95 -2.76
N GLU A 108 15.09 -10.24 -2.45
CA GLU A 108 14.73 -10.77 -1.12
C GLU A 108 15.68 -10.25 -0.03
N LYS A 109 16.94 -10.00 -0.40
CA LYS A 109 17.99 -9.49 0.48
C LYS A 109 18.17 -7.99 0.32
N SER A 110 17.88 -7.22 1.37
CA SER A 110 18.09 -5.78 1.47
C SER A 110 19.34 -5.36 2.25
N GLY A 111 19.91 -6.27 3.05
CA GLY A 111 20.86 -6.00 4.12
C GLY A 111 20.23 -5.46 5.40
N CYS A 112 18.90 -5.30 5.46
CA CYS A 112 18.18 -4.71 6.58
C CYS A 112 17.36 -5.78 7.33
N LYS A 113 17.57 -5.90 8.64
CA LYS A 113 16.78 -6.81 9.49
C LYS A 113 15.31 -6.37 9.51
N ALA A 114 14.39 -7.32 9.42
CA ALA A 114 12.98 -7.04 9.61
C ALA A 114 12.68 -6.71 11.09
N PRO A 115 11.82 -5.72 11.39
CA PRO A 115 11.45 -5.41 12.77
C PRO A 115 10.79 -6.60 13.50
N SER A 116 10.03 -7.41 12.78
CA SER A 116 9.44 -8.66 13.26
C SER A 116 9.38 -9.71 12.15
N ARG A 117 9.15 -10.96 12.52
CA ARG A 117 8.98 -12.09 11.60
C ARG A 117 7.68 -12.83 11.92
N VAL A 118 7.02 -13.30 10.87
CA VAL A 118 5.85 -14.18 10.92
C VAL A 118 6.03 -15.30 9.89
N ASP A 119 5.63 -16.52 10.22
CA ASP A 119 6.00 -17.71 9.42
C ASP A 119 4.81 -18.43 8.78
N SER A 120 3.58 -18.01 9.09
CA SER A 120 2.35 -18.61 8.54
C SER A 120 1.24 -17.58 8.30
N PRO A 121 0.31 -17.82 7.36
CA PRO A 121 -0.85 -16.96 7.18
C PRO A 121 -1.72 -16.83 8.44
N GLU A 122 -1.77 -17.89 9.27
CA GLU A 122 -2.47 -17.90 10.54
C GLU A 122 -1.78 -17.02 11.60
N ASP A 123 -0.44 -16.98 11.62
CA ASP A 123 0.30 -16.01 12.46
C ASP A 123 -0.01 -14.58 12.05
N CYS A 124 0.02 -14.29 10.74
CA CYS A 124 -0.35 -12.98 10.21
C CYS A 124 -1.76 -12.60 10.64
N ALA A 125 -2.73 -13.51 10.47
CA ALA A 125 -4.12 -13.28 10.85
C ALA A 125 -4.27 -13.02 12.36
N ARG A 126 -3.55 -13.75 13.22
CA ARG A 126 -3.55 -13.52 14.67
C ARG A 126 -3.00 -12.15 15.05
N VAL A 127 -1.92 -11.71 14.40
CA VAL A 127 -1.34 -10.39 14.63
C VAL A 127 -2.33 -9.31 14.20
N ILE A 128 -2.86 -9.41 12.97
CA ILE A 128 -3.85 -8.46 12.44
C ILE A 128 -5.06 -8.40 13.37
N GLY A 129 -5.65 -9.53 13.74
CA GLY A 129 -6.84 -9.56 14.61
C GLY A 129 -6.61 -8.99 16.03
N LYS A 130 -5.37 -9.02 16.55
CA LYS A 130 -5.04 -8.43 17.86
C LYS A 130 -4.96 -6.90 17.79
N GLU A 131 -4.29 -6.37 16.78
CA GLU A 131 -4.09 -4.93 16.58
C GLU A 131 -5.40 -4.19 16.24
N GLN A 132 -6.41 -4.91 15.71
CA GLN A 132 -7.71 -4.35 15.34
C GLN A 132 -8.64 -4.04 16.53
N ASN A 133 -8.22 -4.31 17.77
CA ASN A 133 -8.93 -3.80 18.96
C ASN A 133 -8.68 -2.30 19.23
N VAL A 134 -7.97 -1.61 18.34
CA VAL A 134 -7.70 -0.16 18.39
C VAL A 134 -8.45 0.54 17.25
N THR A 135 -9.55 1.22 17.58
CA THR A 135 -10.36 1.98 16.62
C THR A 135 -9.67 3.29 16.20
N GLY A 136 -9.37 3.45 14.90
CA GLY A 136 -8.80 4.67 14.32
C GLY A 136 -9.70 5.29 13.23
N ASN A 137 -9.89 6.62 13.29
CA ASN A 137 -10.79 7.41 12.43
C ASN A 137 -10.23 7.67 11.01
N ALA A 138 -11.14 7.70 10.03
CA ALA A 138 -10.90 7.89 8.60
C ALA A 138 -10.64 9.36 8.19
N GLU A 139 -9.89 9.60 7.09
CA GLU A 139 -10.03 10.65 6.04
C GLU A 139 -8.78 10.71 5.06
N THR A 140 -8.92 10.31 3.77
CA THR A 140 -8.66 11.04 2.45
C THR A 140 -7.18 11.37 1.99
N PRO A 141 -6.79 11.55 0.67
CA PRO A 141 -6.19 10.56 -0.29
C PRO A 141 -5.00 11.03 -1.24
N PHE A 142 -4.45 10.05 -2.02
CA PHE A 142 -3.96 10.08 -3.46
C PHE A 142 -2.46 9.93 -3.82
N LEU A 143 -2.08 8.89 -4.62
CA LEU A 143 -1.37 8.93 -5.95
C LEU A 143 -0.78 7.57 -6.42
N LEU A 144 -1.25 6.98 -7.54
CA LEU A 144 -0.55 5.87 -8.24
C LEU A 144 -0.73 5.85 -9.79
N ALA A 145 -0.54 6.98 -10.47
CA ALA A 145 -0.59 7.04 -11.94
C ALA A 145 0.77 7.05 -12.66
N ARG A 146 1.92 7.17 -11.96
CA ARG A 146 3.20 7.56 -12.60
C ARG A 146 4.25 6.46 -12.78
N VAL A 147 4.09 5.28 -12.19
CA VAL A 147 5.18 4.28 -12.09
C VAL A 147 5.30 3.35 -13.31
N ASN A 148 4.28 3.27 -14.18
CA ASN A 148 4.23 2.27 -15.25
C ASN A 148 5.14 2.56 -16.49
N GLU A 149 5.69 3.77 -16.62
CA GLU A 149 6.26 4.23 -17.91
C GLU A 149 7.77 3.95 -18.12
N LEU A 150 8.53 3.53 -17.09
CA LEU A 150 10.00 3.70 -17.10
C LEU A 150 10.89 2.44 -17.22
N THR A 151 10.37 1.21 -17.35
CA THR A 151 11.19 0.02 -17.01
C THR A 151 11.45 -1.06 -18.07
N GLY A 152 11.16 -0.83 -19.36
CA GLY A 152 11.79 -1.61 -20.46
C GLY A 152 11.56 -3.13 -20.51
N GLY A 153 10.63 -3.69 -19.72
CA GLY A 153 10.05 -5.04 -19.90
C GLY A 153 10.61 -6.18 -19.03
N THR A 154 11.86 -6.17 -18.58
CA THR A 154 12.42 -7.24 -17.70
C THR A 154 11.97 -7.11 -16.24
N SER A 155 11.79 -5.88 -15.76
CA SER A 155 11.14 -5.56 -14.49
C SER A 155 9.66 -6.01 -14.45
N LEU A 156 9.00 -6.07 -15.60
CA LEU A 156 7.55 -6.33 -15.68
C LEU A 156 7.24 -7.78 -15.31
N ALA A 157 8.04 -8.74 -15.78
CA ALA A 157 7.88 -10.14 -15.41
C ALA A 157 8.13 -10.35 -13.90
N ALA A 158 9.17 -9.72 -13.34
CA ALA A 158 9.43 -9.74 -11.90
C ALA A 158 8.30 -9.08 -11.10
N ASN A 159 7.75 -7.96 -11.59
CA ASN A 159 6.62 -7.27 -10.98
C ASN A 159 5.32 -8.11 -11.03
N ILE A 160 5.05 -8.79 -12.14
CA ILE A 160 3.90 -9.71 -12.23
C ILE A 160 4.08 -10.87 -11.25
N ALA A 161 5.26 -11.48 -11.20
CA ALA A 161 5.54 -12.60 -10.29
C ALA A 161 5.40 -12.18 -8.82
N LEU A 162 5.97 -11.03 -8.43
CA LEU A 162 5.89 -10.56 -7.05
C LEU A 162 4.46 -10.19 -6.66
N VAL A 163 3.68 -9.53 -7.55
CA VAL A 163 2.28 -9.20 -7.27
C VAL A 163 1.42 -10.46 -7.13
N LYS A 164 1.66 -11.49 -7.96
CA LYS A 164 0.98 -12.79 -7.82
C LYS A 164 1.30 -13.45 -6.48
N ASN A 165 2.55 -13.43 -6.06
CA ASN A 165 2.95 -13.97 -4.75
C ASN A 165 2.27 -13.22 -3.61
N ASN A 166 2.31 -11.88 -3.63
CA ASN A 166 1.67 -11.06 -2.61
C ASN A 166 0.15 -11.29 -2.57
N ALA A 167 -0.49 -11.48 -3.73
CA ALA A 167 -1.91 -11.79 -3.82
C ALA A 167 -2.25 -13.17 -3.26
N LEU A 168 -1.41 -14.17 -3.54
CA LEU A 168 -1.57 -15.51 -2.98
C LEU A 168 -1.50 -15.49 -1.45
N ILE A 169 -0.43 -14.91 -0.88
CA ILE A 169 -0.25 -14.80 0.57
C ILE A 169 -1.37 -13.96 1.19
N GLY A 170 -1.71 -12.81 0.59
CA GLY A 170 -2.79 -11.96 1.06
C GLY A 170 -4.15 -12.67 1.09
N SER A 171 -4.43 -13.53 0.09
CA SER A 171 -5.65 -14.33 0.06
C SER A 171 -5.69 -15.38 1.17
N GLN A 172 -4.57 -16.02 1.47
CA GLN A 172 -4.46 -17.01 2.55
C GLN A 172 -4.65 -16.33 3.92
N ILE A 173 -4.06 -15.16 4.12
CA ILE A 173 -4.22 -14.37 5.34
C ILE A 173 -5.67 -13.94 5.51
N ALA A 174 -6.32 -13.46 4.45
CA ALA A 174 -7.72 -13.06 4.51
C ALA A 174 -8.64 -14.23 4.87
N VAL A 175 -8.39 -15.42 4.31
CA VAL A 175 -9.12 -16.65 4.68
C VAL A 175 -8.87 -17.00 6.15
N ALA A 176 -7.62 -17.02 6.60
CA ALA A 176 -7.29 -17.33 8.00
C ALA A 176 -7.92 -16.30 8.98
N LEU A 177 -7.91 -15.02 8.62
CA LEU A 177 -8.51 -13.94 9.40
C LEU A 177 -10.03 -14.11 9.51
N SER A 178 -10.69 -14.52 8.42
CA SER A 178 -12.14 -14.77 8.43
C SER A 178 -12.58 -15.91 9.36
N GLN A 179 -11.65 -16.82 9.72
CA GLN A 179 -11.91 -17.91 10.66
C GLN A 179 -11.74 -17.49 12.13
N LEU A 180 -11.14 -16.32 12.39
CA LEU A 180 -10.90 -15.79 13.74
C LEU A 180 -11.98 -14.79 14.19
N MET A 181 -12.89 -14.41 13.29
CA MET A 181 -14.00 -13.46 13.52
C MET A 181 -15.33 -14.20 13.68
#